data_AF-A0A8B9D6R3-F1
#
_entry.id   AF-A0A8B9D6R3-F1
#
_cell.length_a   1.000
_cell.length_b   1.000
_cell.length_c   1.000
_cell.angle_alpha   90.00
_cell.angle_beta   90.00
_cell.angle_gamma   90.00
#
_symmetry.space_group_name_H-M   'P 1'
#
loop_
_entity.id
_entity.type
_entity.pdbx_description
1 polymer ?
#
loop_
_entity_poly.entity_id
_entity_poly.type
_entity_poly.pdbx_seq_one_letter_code
_entity_poly.pdbx_strand_id
1 'polypeptide(L)'
;MYLYMVLLLLSCRASSYFIPPKAMPFLQKINKTSIIEEIICLLDAEKTSLNEDLCTPTSLKIKNCAHRNIDKFIHELSRLNISKCMTLVKIEMSELEKNCSVLKEETTHESNCKNIKADFSKFKNNLKEFLKWVYETFNCTSTVRNEVDLYTNNCTCPRLRRYRKGWPEERVPWAVLGPAGDGEQEMPLTN
;
A
#
# COMPACT_ATOMS: atom_id res chain seq x y z
N MET A 1 24.12 42.16 -50.91
CA MET A 1 24.67 41.10 -50.05
C MET A 1 24.20 41.16 -48.59
N TYR A 2 23.12 41.88 -48.25
CA TYR A 2 22.58 41.91 -46.87
C TYR A 2 21.44 40.89 -46.64
N LEU A 3 20.75 40.49 -47.71
CA LEU A 3 19.62 39.55 -47.66
C LEU A 3 20.03 38.13 -47.21
N TYR A 4 21.23 37.69 -47.58
CA TYR A 4 21.78 36.38 -47.20
C TYR A 4 22.12 36.29 -45.71
N MET A 5 22.52 37.41 -45.09
CA MET A 5 22.80 37.45 -43.64
C MET A 5 21.50 37.39 -42.81
N VAL A 6 20.42 38.00 -43.28
CA VAL A 6 19.11 37.95 -42.59
C VAL A 6 18.50 36.55 -42.63
N LEU A 7 18.69 35.80 -43.72
CA LEU A 7 18.21 34.42 -43.84
C LEU A 7 18.94 33.44 -42.90
N LEU A 8 20.23 33.68 -42.62
CA LEU A 8 21.01 32.83 -41.69
C LEU A 8 20.64 33.02 -40.22
N LEU A 9 20.05 34.17 -39.85
CA LEU A 9 19.64 34.44 -38.46
C LEU A 9 18.28 33.82 -38.10
N LEU A 10 17.48 33.39 -39.09
CA LEU A 10 16.16 32.76 -38.90
C LEU A 10 16.23 31.24 -38.69
N SER A 11 17.38 30.60 -38.90
CA SER A 11 17.55 29.15 -38.72
C SER A 11 17.76 28.68 -37.28
N CYS A 12 17.84 29.59 -36.30
CA CYS A 12 17.86 29.24 -34.87
C CYS A 12 16.44 29.08 -34.31
N ARG A 13 15.55 28.35 -34.98
CA ARG A 13 14.45 27.68 -34.28
C ARG A 13 15.07 26.50 -33.54
N ALA A 14 15.61 26.76 -32.35
CA ALA A 14 15.81 25.73 -31.36
C ALA A 14 14.45 25.09 -31.12
N SER A 15 14.21 23.97 -31.81
CA SER A 15 13.16 23.03 -31.46
C SER A 15 13.54 22.49 -30.09
N SER A 16 13.14 23.22 -29.05
CA SER A 16 13.03 22.66 -27.72
C SER A 16 11.94 21.59 -27.84
N TYR A 17 12.34 20.40 -28.28
CA TYR A 17 11.63 19.20 -27.94
C TYR A 17 11.60 19.22 -26.41
N PHE A 18 10.47 19.68 -25.88
CA PHE A 18 10.09 19.44 -24.50
C PHE A 18 10.13 17.93 -24.37
N ILE A 19 11.26 17.41 -23.90
CA ILE A 19 11.32 16.06 -23.36
C ILE A 19 10.45 16.18 -22.12
N PRO A 20 9.22 15.63 -22.12
CA PRO A 20 8.41 15.67 -20.92
C PRO A 20 9.27 15.05 -19.82
N PRO A 21 9.43 15.73 -18.66
CA PRO A 21 10.20 15.16 -17.57
C PRO A 21 9.66 13.75 -17.35
N LYS A 22 10.56 12.76 -17.43
CA LYS A 22 10.21 11.36 -17.10
C LYS A 22 9.47 11.43 -15.78
N ALA A 23 8.20 11.01 -15.77
CA ALA A 23 7.38 11.03 -14.58
C ALA A 23 8.19 10.41 -13.45
N MET A 24 8.55 11.21 -12.45
CA MET A 24 9.25 10.69 -11.29
C MET A 24 8.30 9.70 -10.62
N PRO A 25 8.73 8.45 -10.37
CA PRO A 25 7.88 7.51 -9.67
C PRO A 25 7.54 8.11 -8.32
N PHE A 26 6.25 8.35 -8.06
CA PHE A 26 5.79 8.84 -6.78
C PHE A 26 6.06 7.75 -5.75
N LEU A 27 6.99 8.03 -4.83
CA LEU A 27 7.32 7.17 -3.71
C LEU A 27 6.33 7.49 -2.59
N GLN A 28 5.33 6.63 -2.39
CA GLN A 28 4.37 6.81 -1.30
C GLN A 28 4.75 5.95 -0.10
N LYS A 29 4.71 6.57 1.09
CA LYS A 29 4.80 5.85 2.36
C LYS A 29 3.52 5.05 2.56
N ILE A 30 3.62 3.73 2.53
CA ILE A 30 2.51 2.82 2.80
C ILE A 30 2.59 2.35 4.24
N ASN A 31 1.46 2.45 4.93
CA ASN A 31 1.30 1.94 6.28
C ASN A 31 0.53 0.61 6.27
N LYS A 32 0.72 -0.18 7.33
CA LYS A 32 -0.02 -1.42 7.62
C LYS A 32 -1.51 -1.30 7.37
N THR A 33 -2.12 -0.23 7.87
CA THR A 33 -3.56 0.03 7.77
C THR A 33 -4.01 0.01 6.32
N SER A 34 -3.29 0.71 5.45
CA SER A 34 -3.62 0.81 4.03
C SER A 34 -3.56 -0.56 3.34
N ILE A 35 -2.53 -1.35 3.64
CA ILE A 35 -2.36 -2.71 3.09
C ILE A 35 -3.53 -3.60 3.54
N ILE A 36 -3.86 -3.59 4.84
CA ILE A 36 -4.94 -4.42 5.40
C ILE A 36 -6.31 -4.02 4.83
N GLU A 37 -6.62 -2.72 4.77
CA GLU A 37 -7.85 -2.21 4.16
C GLU A 37 -7.99 -2.63 2.70
N GLU A 38 -6.88 -2.59 1.95
CA GLU A 38 -6.85 -3.00 0.55
C GLU A 38 -7.08 -4.50 0.38
N ILE A 39 -6.41 -5.34 1.17
CA ILE A 39 -6.63 -6.79 1.17
C ILE A 39 -8.10 -7.11 1.49
N ILE A 40 -8.67 -6.51 2.54
CA ILE A 40 -10.06 -6.74 2.94
C ILE A 40 -11.01 -6.38 1.80
N CYS A 41 -10.81 -5.22 1.18
CA CYS A 41 -11.62 -4.78 0.04
C CYS A 41 -11.54 -5.76 -1.14
N LEU A 42 -10.34 -6.24 -1.49
CA LEU A 42 -10.16 -7.21 -2.58
C LEU A 42 -10.86 -8.54 -2.28
N LEU A 43 -10.84 -8.98 -1.03
CA LEU A 43 -11.55 -10.19 -0.58
C LEU A 43 -13.08 -10.03 -0.61
N ASP A 44 -13.60 -8.82 -0.34
CA ASP A 44 -15.03 -8.49 -0.46
C ASP A 44 -15.48 -8.41 -1.92
N ALA A 45 -14.65 -7.87 -2.80
CA ALA A 45 -14.94 -7.76 -4.22
C ALA A 45 -14.93 -9.13 -4.94
N GLU A 46 -14.21 -10.11 -4.39
CA GLU A 46 -14.10 -11.44 -4.98
C GLU A 46 -15.38 -12.27 -4.80
N LYS A 47 -16.10 -12.46 -5.91
CA LYS A 47 -17.36 -13.21 -5.96
C LYS A 47 -17.21 -14.64 -6.43
N THR A 48 -16.03 -15.06 -6.89
CA THR A 48 -15.83 -16.39 -7.44
C THR A 48 -15.96 -17.45 -6.34
N SER A 49 -16.69 -18.52 -6.64
CA SER A 49 -16.75 -19.73 -5.83
C SER A 49 -15.64 -20.69 -6.22
N LEU A 50 -15.11 -21.42 -5.24
CA LEU A 50 -14.17 -22.52 -5.43
C LEU A 50 -14.79 -23.79 -4.91
N ASN A 51 -14.55 -24.88 -5.63
CA ASN A 51 -14.97 -26.22 -5.24
C ASN A 51 -13.86 -27.01 -4.52
N GLU A 52 -12.72 -26.37 -4.23
CA GLU A 52 -11.60 -27.02 -3.53
C GLU A 52 -11.53 -26.56 -2.07
N ASP A 53 -11.26 -27.51 -1.18
CA ASP A 53 -11.02 -27.25 0.24
C ASP A 53 -9.61 -26.70 0.49
N LEU A 54 -9.57 -25.55 1.16
CA LEU A 54 -8.36 -24.84 1.53
C LEU A 54 -7.98 -25.17 2.97
N CYS A 55 -6.68 -25.33 3.20
CA CYS A 55 -6.17 -25.48 4.56
C CYS A 55 -6.20 -24.12 5.26
N THR A 56 -7.19 -23.94 6.13
CA THR A 56 -7.54 -22.66 6.75
C THR A 56 -7.11 -22.64 8.21
N PRO A 57 -6.27 -21.69 8.64
CA PRO A 57 -5.94 -21.49 10.04
C PRO A 57 -7.17 -21.16 10.90
N THR A 58 -7.21 -21.68 12.13
CA THR A 58 -8.29 -21.42 13.10
C THR A 58 -7.81 -20.74 14.37
N SER A 59 -6.52 -20.91 14.70
CA SER A 59 -5.87 -20.28 15.86
C SER A 59 -5.41 -18.86 15.54
N LEU A 60 -6.34 -18.00 15.12
CA LEU A 60 -6.03 -16.72 14.46
C LEU A 60 -5.41 -15.68 15.39
N LYS A 61 -5.81 -15.67 16.67
CA LYS A 61 -5.44 -14.64 17.65
C LYS A 61 -4.31 -15.06 18.59
N ILE A 62 -3.68 -16.21 18.31
CA ILE A 62 -2.54 -16.69 19.10
C ILE A 62 -1.28 -16.10 18.49
N LYS A 63 -0.59 -15.22 19.25
CA LYS A 63 0.63 -14.54 18.81
C LYS A 63 1.68 -15.49 18.23
N ASN A 64 1.89 -16.62 18.90
CA ASN A 64 2.87 -17.63 18.49
C ASN A 64 2.52 -18.34 17.17
N CYS A 65 1.26 -18.26 16.73
CA CYS A 65 0.81 -18.81 15.45
C CYS A 65 0.80 -17.77 14.33
N ALA A 66 1.16 -16.50 14.59
CA ALA A 66 0.98 -15.42 13.64
C ALA A 66 1.77 -15.63 12.34
N HIS A 67 3.06 -15.96 12.45
CA HIS A 67 3.93 -16.31 11.31
C HIS A 67 3.37 -17.49 10.51
N ARG A 68 3.13 -18.63 11.17
CA ARG A 68 2.55 -19.82 10.51
C ARG A 68 1.20 -19.56 9.85
N ASN A 69 0.35 -18.73 10.46
CA ASN A 69 -0.94 -18.38 9.90
C ASN A 69 -0.79 -17.57 8.61
N ILE A 70 0.07 -16.53 8.60
CA ILE A 70 0.28 -15.72 7.40
C ILE A 70 0.90 -16.55 6.27
N ASP A 71 1.89 -17.38 6.57
CA ASP A 71 2.52 -18.30 5.62
C ASP A 71 1.49 -19.23 5.00
N LYS A 72 0.59 -19.76 5.83
CA LYS A 72 -0.45 -20.67 5.38
C LYS A 72 -1.44 -19.96 4.46
N PHE A 73 -1.86 -18.74 4.79
CA PHE A 73 -2.72 -17.95 3.92
C PHE A 73 -2.04 -17.63 2.58
N ILE A 74 -0.77 -17.18 2.59
CA ILE A 74 0.00 -16.89 1.37
C ILE A 74 0.18 -18.14 0.52
N HIS A 75 0.47 -19.29 1.14
CA HIS A 75 0.63 -20.56 0.46
C HIS A 75 -0.65 -20.99 -0.24
N GLU A 76 -1.80 -21.00 0.46
CA GLU A 76 -3.07 -21.36 -0.17
C GLU A 76 -3.45 -20.35 -1.27
N LEU A 77 -3.27 -19.04 -1.05
CA LEU A 77 -3.47 -18.01 -2.10
C LEU A 77 -2.58 -18.23 -3.33
N SER A 78 -1.38 -18.82 -3.17
CA SER A 78 -0.49 -19.15 -4.30
C SER A 78 -0.99 -20.34 -5.12
N ARG A 79 -1.73 -21.25 -4.51
CA ARG A 79 -2.37 -22.38 -5.19
C ARG A 79 -3.62 -21.94 -5.97
N LEU A 80 -4.19 -20.81 -5.57
CA LEU A 80 -5.42 -20.26 -6.11
C LEU A 80 -5.16 -19.43 -7.38
N ASN A 81 -5.32 -20.06 -8.55
CA ASN A 81 -5.36 -19.35 -9.84
C ASN A 81 -6.77 -18.81 -10.17
N ILE A 82 -7.49 -18.28 -9.17
CA ILE A 82 -8.89 -17.88 -9.31
C ILE A 82 -9.02 -16.60 -10.12
N SER A 83 -8.24 -15.57 -9.75
CA SER A 83 -8.40 -14.23 -10.30
C SER A 83 -7.14 -13.39 -10.11
N LYS A 84 -7.00 -12.36 -10.96
CA LYS A 84 -5.96 -11.33 -10.79
C LYS A 84 -6.07 -10.61 -9.43
N CYS A 85 -7.27 -10.51 -8.87
CA CYS A 85 -7.48 -9.86 -7.58
C CYS A 85 -6.94 -10.72 -6.43
N MET A 86 -7.06 -12.05 -6.50
CA MET A 86 -6.45 -12.94 -5.51
C MET A 86 -4.93 -12.98 -5.64
N THR A 87 -4.39 -12.83 -6.85
CA THR A 87 -2.95 -12.61 -7.04
C THR A 87 -2.48 -11.33 -6.33
N LEU A 88 -3.25 -10.25 -6.39
CA LEU A 88 -2.95 -9.03 -5.65
C LEU A 88 -3.01 -9.25 -4.14
N VAL A 89 -4.06 -9.92 -3.65
CA VAL A 89 -4.16 -10.25 -2.21
C VAL A 89 -2.92 -10.99 -1.73
N LYS A 90 -2.42 -11.96 -2.51
CA LYS A 90 -1.15 -12.65 -2.18
C LYS A 90 0.02 -11.68 -2.06
N ILE A 91 0.20 -10.80 -3.05
CA ILE A 91 1.31 -9.83 -3.07
C ILE A 91 1.24 -8.91 -1.85
N GLU A 92 0.06 -8.34 -1.56
CA GLU A 92 -0.15 -7.48 -0.40
C GLU A 92 0.09 -8.22 0.92
N MET A 93 -0.33 -9.49 1.02
CA MET A 93 -0.07 -10.34 2.17
C MET A 93 1.43 -10.57 2.40
N SER A 94 2.19 -10.87 1.35
CA SER A 94 3.65 -11.01 1.44
C SER A 94 4.35 -9.69 1.81
N GLU A 95 3.81 -8.55 1.38
CA GLU A 95 4.32 -7.25 1.78
C GLU A 95 4.03 -6.97 3.26
N LEU A 96 2.83 -7.32 3.73
CA LEU A 96 2.47 -7.22 5.15
C LEU A 96 3.38 -8.07 6.04
N GLU A 97 3.67 -9.31 5.62
CA GLU A 97 4.58 -10.23 6.31
C GLU A 97 5.98 -9.62 6.51
N LYS A 98 6.56 -9.05 5.44
CA LYS A 98 7.90 -8.42 5.50
C LYS A 98 7.97 -7.24 6.46
N ASN A 99 6.87 -6.51 6.59
CA ASN A 99 6.81 -5.24 7.31
C ASN A 99 6.37 -5.38 8.77
N CYS A 100 5.90 -6.56 9.15
CA CYS A 100 5.48 -6.89 10.51
C CYS A 100 6.40 -7.96 11.09
N SER A 101 7.30 -7.60 12.02
CA SER A 101 8.26 -8.55 12.60
C SER A 101 7.61 -9.80 13.21
N VAL A 102 6.46 -9.63 13.87
CA VAL A 102 5.68 -10.74 14.46
C VAL A 102 5.14 -11.74 13.43
N LEU A 103 5.02 -11.32 12.17
CA LEU A 103 4.58 -12.16 11.06
C LEU A 103 5.75 -12.84 10.35
N LYS A 104 6.97 -12.35 10.57
CA LYS A 104 8.20 -12.83 9.95
C LYS A 104 8.93 -13.89 10.78
N GLU A 105 8.85 -13.79 12.10
CA GLU A 105 9.64 -14.65 12.99
C GLU A 105 8.85 -15.88 13.44
N GLU A 106 9.37 -17.05 13.12
CA GLU A 106 8.90 -18.33 13.64
C GLU A 106 9.14 -18.40 15.15
N THR A 107 8.13 -18.82 15.92
CA THR A 107 8.27 -18.92 17.37
C THR A 107 8.63 -20.33 17.78
N THR A 108 9.46 -20.50 18.81
CA THR A 108 9.95 -21.83 19.24
C THR A 108 8.90 -22.72 19.92
N HIS A 109 7.66 -22.23 20.09
CA HIS A 109 6.58 -22.92 20.81
C HIS A 109 5.32 -23.09 19.93
N GLU A 110 5.45 -23.77 18.79
CA GLU A 110 4.39 -23.91 17.78
C GLU A 110 3.37 -25.04 18.02
N SER A 111 3.41 -25.75 19.15
CA SER A 111 2.73 -27.04 19.31
C SER A 111 1.20 -27.02 19.25
N ASN A 112 0.55 -25.85 19.12
CA ASN A 112 -0.91 -25.71 19.17
C ASN A 112 -1.56 -24.95 18.01
N CYS A 113 -0.85 -24.65 16.91
CA CYS A 113 -1.46 -23.95 15.77
C CYS A 113 -2.33 -24.90 14.94
N LYS A 114 -3.66 -24.71 15.00
CA LYS A 114 -4.63 -25.59 14.35
C LYS A 114 -5.10 -25.06 13.00
N ASN A 115 -5.22 -25.98 12.04
CA ASN A 115 -5.80 -25.74 10.72
C ASN A 115 -6.96 -26.70 10.47
N ILE A 116 -7.91 -26.27 9.64
CA ILE A 116 -9.02 -27.11 9.16
C ILE A 116 -9.02 -27.13 7.63
N LYS A 117 -9.68 -28.11 7.04
CA LYS A 117 -10.10 -28.02 5.63
C LYS A 117 -11.42 -27.27 5.58
N ALA A 118 -11.50 -26.24 4.75
CA ALA A 118 -12.69 -25.41 4.65
C ALA A 118 -12.86 -24.85 3.25
N ASP A 119 -14.10 -24.52 2.91
CA ASP A 119 -14.42 -23.84 1.66
C ASP A 119 -13.79 -22.44 1.59
N PHE A 120 -13.84 -21.86 0.39
CA PHE A 120 -13.27 -20.55 0.15
C PHE A 120 -13.96 -19.42 0.93
N SER A 121 -15.26 -19.55 1.22
CA SER A 121 -15.99 -18.55 2.01
C SER A 121 -15.43 -18.48 3.43
N LYS A 122 -15.26 -19.63 4.07
CA LYS A 122 -14.68 -19.76 5.40
C LYS A 122 -13.21 -19.34 5.42
N PHE A 123 -12.44 -19.70 4.39
CA PHE A 123 -11.07 -19.23 4.21
C PHE A 123 -11.00 -17.70 4.19
N LYS A 124 -11.81 -17.03 3.36
CA LYS A 124 -11.86 -15.56 3.28
C LYS A 124 -12.23 -14.93 4.61
N ASN A 125 -13.21 -15.49 5.32
CA ASN A 125 -13.64 -14.95 6.61
C ASN A 125 -12.55 -15.06 7.67
N ASN A 126 -11.87 -16.21 7.76
CA ASN A 126 -10.76 -16.39 8.69
C ASN A 126 -9.58 -15.48 8.33
N LEU A 127 -9.27 -15.28 7.05
CA LEU A 127 -8.24 -14.33 6.61
C LEU A 127 -8.58 -12.90 7.03
N LYS A 128 -9.84 -12.45 6.85
CA LYS A 128 -10.28 -11.13 7.30
C LYS A 128 -10.19 -10.96 8.82
N GLU A 129 -10.58 -11.98 9.58
CA GLU A 129 -10.49 -11.95 11.04
C GLU A 129 -9.03 -11.86 11.51
N PHE A 130 -8.14 -12.63 10.88
CA PHE A 130 -6.70 -12.56 11.13
C PHE A 130 -6.15 -11.16 10.85
N LEU A 131 -6.49 -10.57 9.71
CA LEU A 131 -6.05 -9.23 9.33
C LEU A 131 -6.55 -8.14 10.29
N LYS A 132 -7.81 -8.23 10.73
CA LYS A 132 -8.35 -7.31 11.76
C LYS A 132 -7.57 -7.42 13.07
N TRP A 133 -7.28 -8.65 13.50
CA TRP A 133 -6.47 -8.86 14.70
C TRP A 133 -5.04 -8.30 14.56
N VAL A 134 -4.39 -8.48 13.40
CA VAL A 134 -3.08 -7.86 13.11
C VAL A 134 -3.17 -6.33 13.12
N TYR A 135 -4.26 -5.78 12.57
CA TYR A 135 -4.53 -4.35 12.58
C TYR A 135 -4.66 -3.80 14.01
N GLU A 136 -5.37 -4.48 14.89
CA GLU A 136 -5.62 -4.03 16.25
C GLU A 136 -4.44 -4.26 17.20
N THR A 137 -3.65 -5.32 16.99
CA THR A 137 -2.72 -5.83 18.02
C THR A 137 -1.26 -5.40 17.82
N PHE A 138 -0.79 -5.28 16.58
CA PHE A 138 0.65 -5.15 16.33
C PHE A 138 1.04 -3.84 15.67
N ASN A 139 2.19 -3.30 16.05
CA ASN A 139 2.81 -2.20 15.33
C ASN A 139 3.74 -2.78 14.26
N CYS A 140 3.54 -2.35 13.01
CA CYS A 140 4.38 -2.75 11.88
C CYS A 140 5.06 -1.52 11.30
N THR A 141 6.22 -1.71 10.69
CA THR A 141 6.94 -0.61 10.06
C THR A 141 6.22 -0.18 8.78
N SER A 142 6.34 1.10 8.44
CA SER A 142 5.89 1.61 7.15
C SER A 142 6.97 1.38 6.10
N THR A 143 6.58 1.07 4.88
CA THR A 143 7.49 1.00 3.72
C THR A 143 7.18 2.07 2.69
N VAL A 144 8.06 2.20 1.70
CA VAL A 144 7.86 3.08 0.57
C VAL A 144 7.60 2.21 -0.66
N ARG A 145 6.51 2.50 -1.38
CA ARG A 145 6.12 1.78 -2.60
C ARG A 145 6.20 2.69 -3.81
N ASN A 146 6.73 2.16 -4.91
CA ASN A 146 6.67 2.81 -6.21
C ASN A 146 5.29 2.59 -6.84
N GLU A 147 4.64 3.67 -7.26
CA GLU A 147 3.31 3.61 -7.90
C GLU A 147 3.30 2.86 -9.25
N VAL A 148 4.45 2.75 -9.92
CA VAL A 148 4.56 2.11 -11.25
C VAL A 148 4.25 0.61 -11.20
N ASP A 149 4.35 -0.03 -10.03
CA ASP A 149 4.03 -1.45 -9.83
C ASP A 149 2.53 -1.71 -9.58
N LEU A 150 1.69 -0.67 -9.62
CA LEU A 150 0.24 -0.81 -9.40
C LEU A 150 -0.46 -1.27 -10.68
N TYR A 151 -0.53 -2.59 -10.79
CA TYR A 151 -1.20 -3.35 -11.82
C TYR A 151 -2.54 -2.75 -12.31
N THR A 152 -2.68 -2.65 -13.63
CA THR A 152 -3.87 -2.26 -14.39
C THR A 152 -4.99 -3.30 -14.25
N ASN A 153 -5.51 -3.48 -13.03
CA ASN A 153 -6.45 -4.56 -12.72
C ASN A 153 -7.87 -4.01 -12.57
N ASN A 154 -8.86 -4.72 -13.10
CA ASN A 154 -10.28 -4.39 -12.97
C ASN A 154 -10.85 -4.69 -11.56
N CYS A 155 -9.98 -4.86 -10.55
CA CYS A 155 -10.41 -5.07 -9.17
C CYS A 155 -11.00 -3.76 -8.63
N THR A 156 -12.27 -3.78 -8.26
CA THR A 156 -12.98 -2.60 -7.75
C THR A 156 -12.67 -2.36 -6.28
N CYS A 157 -11.60 -1.62 -6.00
CA CYS A 157 -11.32 -1.05 -4.67
C CYS A 157 -11.00 0.45 -4.77
N PRO A 158 -11.57 1.33 -3.90
CA PRO A 158 -11.43 2.78 -4.03
C PRO A 158 -9.99 3.31 -3.98
N ARG A 159 -9.08 2.62 -3.27
CA ARG A 159 -7.67 3.02 -3.23
C ARG A 159 -6.94 2.75 -4.55
N LEU A 160 -7.17 1.60 -5.20
CA LEU A 160 -6.72 1.35 -6.59
C LEU A 160 -7.12 2.46 -7.57
N ARG A 161 -8.25 3.14 -7.33
CA ARG A 161 -8.67 4.30 -8.15
C ARG A 161 -7.91 5.59 -7.84
N ARG A 162 -7.52 5.85 -6.59
CA ARG A 162 -6.70 7.02 -6.24
C ARG A 162 -5.29 6.94 -6.81
N TYR A 163 -4.77 5.72 -6.99
CA TYR A 163 -3.45 5.51 -7.60
C TYR A 163 -3.45 5.65 -9.13
N ARG A 164 -4.60 5.44 -9.81
CA ARG A 164 -4.71 5.60 -11.28
C ARG A 164 -4.86 7.04 -11.75
N LYS A 165 -5.39 7.91 -10.89
CA LYS A 165 -5.51 9.34 -11.19
C LYS A 165 -4.55 10.04 -10.27
N GLY A 166 -3.33 10.32 -10.74
CA GLY A 166 -2.43 11.23 -10.07
C GLY A 166 -3.24 12.42 -9.60
N TRP A 167 -3.33 12.60 -8.29
CA TRP A 167 -4.20 13.63 -7.73
C TRP A 167 -3.74 14.97 -8.29
N PRO A 168 -4.62 15.77 -8.94
CA PRO A 168 -4.32 17.19 -9.06
C PRO A 168 -4.27 17.72 -7.63
N GLU A 169 -3.22 18.47 -7.36
CA GLU A 169 -2.92 19.15 -6.11
C GLU A 169 -4.04 20.15 -5.77
N GLU A 170 -5.19 19.67 -5.29
CA GLU A 170 -6.14 20.51 -4.58
C GLU A 170 -5.59 20.71 -3.17
N ARG A 171 -4.95 21.87 -3.03
CA ARG A 171 -4.59 22.51 -1.76
C ARG A 171 -5.68 22.29 -0.71
N VAL A 172 -5.43 21.37 0.21
CA VAL A 172 -6.12 21.37 1.50
C VAL A 172 -5.54 22.55 2.28
N PRO A 173 -6.31 23.61 2.62
CA PRO A 173 -5.79 24.72 3.39
C PRO A 173 -5.64 24.27 4.85
N TRP A 174 -4.46 23.76 5.20
CA TRP A 174 -4.04 23.69 6.59
C TRP A 174 -3.27 24.98 6.92
N ALA A 175 -3.98 26.01 7.36
CA ALA A 175 -3.44 27.08 8.21
C ALA A 175 -4.58 27.97 8.73
N VAL A 176 -5.28 27.52 9.77
CA VAL A 176 -5.71 28.44 10.83
C VAL A 176 -4.53 28.52 11.79
N LEU A 177 -3.60 29.44 11.51
CA LEU A 177 -2.65 29.94 12.50
C LEU A 177 -3.15 31.32 12.88
N GLY A 178 -3.61 31.44 14.13
CA GLY A 178 -3.87 32.73 14.76
C GLY A 178 -2.57 33.54 14.90
N PRO A 179 -2.68 34.86 15.07
CA PRO A 179 -1.59 35.80 14.84
C PRO A 179 -0.48 35.69 15.90
N ALA A 180 0.76 35.68 15.42
CA ALA A 180 1.93 36.07 16.19
C ALA A 180 1.85 37.59 16.43
N GLY A 181 1.81 37.99 17.70
CA GLY A 181 2.03 39.37 18.11
C GLY A 181 3.52 39.56 18.37
N ASP A 182 4.18 40.28 17.48
CA ASP A 182 5.51 40.84 17.70
C ASP A 182 5.41 42.07 18.60
N GLY A 183 6.38 42.21 19.51
CA GLY A 183 6.50 43.36 20.40
C GLY A 183 7.83 43.35 21.12
N GLU A 184 8.91 43.66 20.40
CA GLU A 184 10.15 44.18 20.99
C GLU A 184 9.86 45.53 21.68
N GLN A 185 10.30 45.70 22.92
CA GLN A 185 10.71 47.02 23.41
C GLN A 185 11.72 46.94 24.56
N GLU A 186 12.96 47.30 24.20
CA GLU A 186 13.99 48.08 24.92
C GLU A 186 14.32 47.83 26.41
N MET A 187 15.62 47.59 26.64
CA MET A 187 16.40 47.82 27.88
C MET A 187 16.33 49.30 28.32
N PRO A 188 16.51 49.67 29.61
CA PRO A 188 17.86 49.73 30.17
C PRO A 188 18.03 49.48 31.69
N LEU A 189 19.31 49.39 32.06
CA LEU A 189 19.93 49.42 33.40
C LEU A 189 19.26 50.36 34.42
N THR A 190 19.28 49.98 35.71
CA THR A 190 20.06 50.66 36.77
C THR A 190 19.89 50.02 38.16
N ASN A 191 21.04 49.95 38.86
CA ASN A 191 21.33 49.75 40.29
C ASN A 191 20.77 48.55 41.05
#